data_AF-A0A259S3N2-F1
#
_entry.id   AF-A0A259S3N2-F1
#
_cell.length_a   1.000
_cell.length_b   1.000
_cell.length_c   1.000
_cell.angle_alpha   90.00
_cell.angle_beta   90.00
_cell.angle_gamma   90.00
#
_symmetry.space_group_name_H-M   'P 1'
#
loop_
_entity.id
_entity.type
_entity.pdbx_description
1 polymer ?
#
loop_
_entity_poly.entity_id
_entity_poly.type
_entity_poly.pdbx_seq_one_letter_code
_entity_poly.pdbx_strand_id
1 'polypeptide(L)'
;PLSFTVQSSDTISATLGSQQLQIGLIAGLIGLGLVAIYSLLSYRALGFVIIASIGVMAVITYVLICILGWRMGFRLSLAGVAGLIVSIGFTADSFIVYFERIRDELRDGKSITGAVEDGWSRAKRTIYISKSINILAAVVLYILADATVKGFAFTLGLTTLIDVLIFVVFTHPVMQILARTRFFGNGHPLSGMDPEALGAVYRGRTEYRAVATASQGKAARAGRSRGEAERRQTIAERKRAESLASADQGASRNGEND
;
A
#
# COMPACT_ATOMS: atom_id res chain seq x y z
N PRO A 1 14.47 -15.96 61.55
CA PRO A 1 13.89 -16.48 60.29
C PRO A 1 12.74 -15.57 59.80
N LEU A 2 12.89 -14.95 58.62
CA LEU A 2 11.86 -14.10 58.04
C LEU A 2 10.69 -14.98 57.58
N SER A 3 9.49 -14.74 58.13
CA SER A 3 8.26 -15.43 57.71
C SER A 3 7.70 -14.73 56.46
N PHE A 4 7.73 -15.40 55.32
CA PHE A 4 7.12 -14.90 54.10
C PHE A 4 5.63 -15.25 54.08
N THR A 5 4.77 -14.24 53.88
CA THR A 5 3.35 -14.43 53.65
C THR A 5 3.12 -14.59 52.15
N VAL A 6 2.55 -15.71 51.72
CA VAL A 6 2.17 -15.91 50.31
C VAL A 6 1.05 -14.92 49.97
N GLN A 7 1.31 -14.00 49.03
CA GLN A 7 0.35 -12.95 48.63
C GLN A 7 -0.73 -13.47 47.66
N SER A 8 -0.40 -14.45 46.81
CA SER A 8 -1.36 -15.14 45.94
C SER A 8 -0.80 -16.49 45.49
N SER A 9 -1.67 -17.49 45.34
CA SER A 9 -1.33 -18.83 44.85
C SER A 9 -2.45 -19.36 43.97
N ASP A 10 -2.23 -19.35 42.66
CA ASP A 10 -3.17 -19.89 41.67
C ASP A 10 -2.78 -21.32 41.30
N THR A 11 -3.58 -22.30 41.71
CA THR A 11 -3.39 -23.71 41.33
C THR A 11 -4.22 -24.02 40.09
N ILE A 12 -3.55 -24.09 38.94
CA ILE A 12 -4.21 -24.43 37.67
C ILE A 12 -4.19 -25.96 37.49
N SER A 13 -5.38 -26.57 37.42
CA SER A 13 -5.51 -27.99 37.09
C SER A 13 -5.10 -28.27 35.64
N ALA A 14 -4.39 -29.38 35.42
CA ALA A 14 -3.96 -29.81 34.08
C ALA A 14 -5.14 -29.97 33.10
N THR A 15 -6.32 -30.33 33.59
CA THR A 15 -7.55 -30.46 32.79
C THR A 15 -8.04 -29.11 32.23
N LEU A 16 -7.91 -28.03 33.00
CA LEU A 16 -8.26 -26.68 32.53
C LEU A 16 -7.31 -26.22 31.43
N GLY A 17 -6.02 -26.56 31.53
CA GLY A 17 -5.02 -26.20 30.52
C GLY A 17 -5.30 -26.88 29.17
N SER A 18 -5.57 -28.19 29.17
CA SER A 18 -5.88 -28.94 27.95
C SER A 18 -7.17 -28.47 27.27
N GLN A 19 -8.20 -28.14 28.06
CA GLN A 19 -9.47 -27.65 27.54
C GLN A 19 -9.31 -26.26 26.90
N GLN A 20 -8.56 -25.36 27.54
CA GLN A 20 -8.29 -24.02 26.99
C GLN A 20 -7.47 -24.08 25.69
N LEU A 21 -6.50 -25.00 25.59
CA LEU A 21 -5.76 -25.21 24.35
C LEU A 21 -6.68 -25.70 23.22
N GLN A 22 -7.56 -26.66 23.49
CA GLN A 22 -8.52 -27.14 22.50
C GLN A 22 -9.46 -26.03 22.01
N ILE A 23 -10.01 -25.24 22.93
CA ILE A 23 -10.86 -24.09 22.58
C ILE A 23 -10.07 -23.08 21.74
N GLY A 24 -8.82 -22.79 22.10
CA GLY A 24 -7.94 -21.91 21.33
C GLY A 24 -7.67 -22.42 19.91
N LEU A 25 -7.42 -23.72 19.74
CA LEU A 25 -7.23 -24.33 18.42
C LEU A 25 -8.50 -24.27 17.57
N ILE A 26 -9.67 -24.55 18.16
CA ILE A 26 -10.95 -24.45 17.47
C ILE A 26 -11.20 -23.00 17.04
N ALA A 27 -10.98 -22.02 17.94
CA ALA A 27 -11.13 -20.61 17.62
C ALA A 27 -10.18 -20.16 16.50
N GLY A 28 -8.92 -20.62 16.54
CA GLY A 28 -7.94 -20.37 15.48
C GLY A 28 -8.34 -20.97 14.14
N LEU A 29 -8.86 -22.20 14.12
CA LEU A 29 -9.35 -22.86 12.90
C LEU A 29 -10.58 -22.17 12.32
N ILE A 30 -11.52 -21.75 13.16
CA ILE A 30 -12.69 -20.99 12.73
C ILE A 30 -12.25 -19.63 12.15
N GLY A 31 -11.35 -18.92 12.84
CA GLY A 31 -10.80 -17.65 12.35
C GLY A 31 -10.08 -17.81 11.00
N LEU A 32 -9.24 -18.84 10.87
CA LEU A 32 -8.57 -19.18 9.61
C LEU A 32 -9.59 -19.49 8.50
N GLY A 33 -10.63 -20.27 8.81
CA GLY A 33 -11.70 -20.60 7.87
C GLY A 33 -12.47 -19.37 7.39
N LEU A 34 -12.80 -18.45 8.28
CA LEU A 34 -13.49 -17.20 7.93
C LEU A 34 -12.61 -16.30 7.04
N VAL A 35 -11.32 -16.15 7.37
CA VAL A 35 -10.36 -15.41 6.54
C VAL A 35 -10.20 -16.05 5.17
N ALA A 36 -10.09 -17.38 5.12
CA ALA A 36 -9.99 -18.13 3.88
C ALA A 36 -11.25 -17.91 3.00
N ILE A 37 -12.45 -18.09 3.55
CA ILE A 37 -13.70 -17.87 2.83
C ILE A 37 -13.81 -16.43 2.32
N TYR A 38 -13.56 -15.44 3.19
CA TYR A 38 -13.59 -14.03 2.79
C TYR A 38 -12.60 -13.74 1.66
N SER A 39 -11.36 -14.24 1.77
CA SER A 39 -10.35 -14.05 0.74
C SER A 39 -10.72 -14.68 -0.60
N LEU A 40 -11.34 -15.86 -0.60
CA LEU A 40 -11.80 -16.53 -1.83
C LEU A 40 -12.95 -15.78 -2.49
N LEU A 41 -13.91 -15.29 -1.71
CA LEU A 41 -15.05 -14.55 -2.23
C LEU A 41 -14.63 -13.19 -2.80
N SER A 42 -13.78 -12.46 -2.09
CA SER A 42 -13.34 -11.11 -2.48
C SER A 42 -12.30 -11.12 -3.61
N TYR A 43 -11.39 -12.10 -3.62
CA TYR A 43 -10.20 -12.09 -4.48
C TYR A 43 -10.07 -13.30 -5.42
N ARG A 44 -10.97 -14.29 -5.36
CA ARG A 44 -10.98 -15.48 -6.24
C ARG A 44 -9.63 -16.19 -6.29
N ALA A 45 -8.97 -16.28 -7.45
CA ALA A 45 -7.68 -16.97 -7.58
C ALA A 45 -6.55 -16.34 -6.76
N LEU A 46 -6.57 -15.02 -6.53
CA LEU A 46 -5.64 -14.34 -5.63
C LEU A 46 -5.86 -14.76 -4.16
N GLY A 47 -7.07 -15.19 -3.80
CA GLY A 47 -7.37 -15.72 -2.46
C GLY A 47 -6.53 -16.96 -2.11
N PHE A 48 -6.23 -17.82 -3.08
CA PHE A 48 -5.33 -18.96 -2.86
C PHE A 48 -3.90 -18.53 -2.52
N VAL A 49 -3.45 -17.39 -3.05
CA VAL A 49 -2.13 -16.82 -2.72
C VAL A 49 -2.10 -16.34 -1.27
N ILE A 50 -3.19 -15.72 -0.78
CA ILE A 50 -3.32 -15.34 0.64
C ILE A 50 -3.24 -16.58 1.52
N ILE A 51 -4.03 -17.61 1.21
CA ILE A 51 -4.05 -18.85 2.01
C ILE A 51 -2.68 -19.53 2.00
N ALA A 52 -2.03 -19.63 0.85
CA ALA A 52 -0.68 -20.20 0.75
C ALA A 52 0.31 -19.39 1.62
N SER A 53 0.22 -18.07 1.59
CA SER A 53 1.09 -17.20 2.39
C SER A 53 0.84 -17.33 3.90
N ILE A 54 -0.43 -17.45 4.31
CA ILE A 54 -0.80 -17.76 5.71
C ILE A 54 -0.28 -19.14 6.11
N GLY A 55 -0.31 -20.12 5.22
CA GLY A 55 0.27 -21.45 5.44
C GLY A 55 1.78 -21.39 5.68
N VAL A 56 2.51 -20.65 4.83
CA VAL A 56 3.96 -20.43 5.01
C VAL A 56 4.25 -19.71 6.32
N MET A 57 3.46 -18.69 6.66
CA MET A 57 3.52 -17.99 7.95
C MET A 57 3.36 -18.93 9.13
N ALA A 58 2.36 -19.80 9.09
CA ALA A 58 2.08 -20.77 10.14
C ALA A 58 3.26 -21.73 10.33
N VAL A 59 3.85 -22.23 9.23
CA VAL A 59 5.01 -23.12 9.27
C VAL A 59 6.24 -22.42 9.87
N ILE A 60 6.56 -21.22 9.41
CA ILE A 60 7.72 -20.46 9.90
C ILE A 60 7.55 -20.11 11.38
N THR A 61 6.35 -19.66 11.76
CA THR A 61 6.03 -19.34 13.16
C THR A 61 6.12 -20.57 14.05
N TYR A 62 5.59 -21.72 13.60
CA TYR A 62 5.70 -22.99 14.31
C TYR A 62 7.15 -23.39 14.55
N VAL A 63 7.99 -23.38 13.50
CA VAL A 63 9.41 -23.71 13.59
C VAL A 63 10.14 -22.76 14.56
N LEU A 64 9.87 -21.46 14.48
CA LEU A 64 10.48 -20.48 15.39
C LEU A 64 10.09 -20.72 16.85
N ILE A 65 8.82 -21.01 17.13
CA ILE A 65 8.37 -21.33 18.49
C ILE A 65 9.01 -22.62 19.01
N CYS A 66 9.12 -23.66 18.17
CA CYS A 66 9.81 -24.90 18.52
C CYS A 66 11.29 -24.66 18.86
N ILE A 67 11.99 -23.86 18.05
CA ILE A 67 13.38 -23.49 18.29
C ILE A 67 13.50 -22.69 19.59
N LEU A 68 12.60 -21.73 19.83
CA LEU A 68 12.60 -20.92 21.05
C LEU A 68 12.31 -21.76 22.30
N GLY A 69 11.39 -22.72 22.19
CA GLY A 69 11.09 -23.66 23.25
C GLY A 69 12.31 -24.51 23.61
N TRP A 70 13.04 -24.99 22.60
CA TRP A 70 14.24 -25.79 22.79
C TRP A 70 15.44 -24.98 23.32
N ARG A 71 15.72 -23.81 22.77
CA ARG A 71 16.90 -22.99 23.10
C ARG A 71 16.75 -22.15 24.36
N MET A 72 15.57 -21.55 24.57
CA MET A 72 15.34 -20.56 25.64
C MET A 72 14.32 -21.05 26.67
N GLY A 73 13.83 -22.29 26.56
CA GLY A 73 12.79 -22.80 27.44
C GLY A 73 11.48 -22.01 27.32
N PHE A 74 11.22 -21.40 26.16
CA PHE A 74 10.00 -20.63 25.94
C PHE A 74 8.77 -21.53 26.10
N ARG A 75 7.85 -21.13 26.97
CA ARG A 75 6.59 -21.84 27.21
C ARG A 75 5.46 -21.06 26.57
N LEU A 76 4.77 -21.70 25.63
CA LEU A 76 3.59 -21.09 25.01
C LEU A 76 2.45 -21.07 26.02
N SER A 77 2.11 -19.87 26.50
CA SER A 77 0.94 -19.67 27.37
C SER A 77 -0.33 -19.54 26.54
N LEU A 78 -1.50 -19.63 27.20
CA LEU A 78 -2.78 -19.39 26.54
C LEU A 78 -2.87 -17.99 25.90
N ALA A 79 -2.35 -16.98 26.61
CA ALA A 79 -2.24 -15.63 26.07
C ALA A 79 -1.34 -15.60 24.83
N GLY A 80 -0.25 -16.38 24.83
CA GLY A 80 0.59 -16.58 23.65
C GLY A 80 -0.18 -17.14 22.45
N VAL A 81 -1.03 -18.15 22.67
CA VAL A 81 -1.93 -18.72 21.65
C VAL A 81 -2.89 -17.67 21.09
N ALA A 82 -3.48 -16.83 21.95
CA ALA A 82 -4.33 -15.73 21.49
C ALA A 82 -3.57 -14.75 20.56
N GLY A 83 -2.30 -14.46 20.85
CA GLY A 83 -1.44 -13.65 19.98
C GLY A 83 -1.22 -14.29 18.61
N LEU A 84 -1.07 -15.62 18.55
CA LEU A 84 -0.98 -16.36 17.29
C LEU A 84 -2.29 -16.27 16.49
N ILE A 85 -3.44 -16.39 17.15
CA ILE A 85 -4.76 -16.26 16.48
C ILE A 85 -4.93 -14.85 15.89
N VAL A 86 -4.60 -13.81 16.65
CA VAL A 86 -4.64 -12.41 16.18
C VAL A 86 -3.72 -12.20 14.97
N SER A 87 -2.55 -12.83 14.96
CA SER A 87 -1.59 -12.69 13.86
C SER A 87 -2.13 -13.16 12.51
N ILE A 88 -3.07 -14.12 12.48
CA ILE A 88 -3.73 -14.56 11.24
C ILE A 88 -4.47 -13.39 10.58
N GLY A 89 -5.19 -12.59 11.37
CA GLY A 89 -5.90 -11.40 10.89
C GLY A 89 -4.95 -10.32 10.40
N PHE A 90 -3.86 -10.07 11.13
CA PHE A 90 -2.85 -9.08 10.74
C PHE A 90 -2.12 -9.44 9.44
N THR A 91 -1.86 -10.74 9.25
CA THR A 91 -1.30 -11.26 8.02
C THR A 91 -2.27 -10.98 6.87
N ALA A 92 -3.52 -11.41 7.00
CA ALA A 92 -4.56 -11.22 6.00
C ALA A 92 -4.81 -9.74 5.64
N ASP A 93 -4.87 -8.85 6.64
CA ASP A 93 -5.03 -7.40 6.45
C ASP A 93 -3.98 -6.82 5.50
N SER A 94 -2.71 -7.19 5.69
CA SER A 94 -1.61 -6.68 4.86
C SER A 94 -1.67 -7.22 3.42
N PHE A 95 -2.09 -8.48 3.23
CA PHE A 95 -2.34 -9.02 1.89
C PHE A 95 -3.49 -8.32 1.18
N ILE A 96 -4.59 -8.04 1.89
CA ILE A 96 -5.76 -7.32 1.36
C ILE A 96 -5.34 -5.92 0.91
N VAL A 97 -4.64 -5.16 1.76
CA VAL A 97 -4.15 -3.81 1.42
C VAL A 97 -3.23 -3.87 0.20
N TYR A 98 -2.33 -4.85 0.10
CA TYR A 98 -1.46 -4.99 -1.07
C TYR A 98 -2.26 -5.22 -2.35
N PHE A 99 -3.22 -6.14 -2.35
CA PHE A 99 -4.02 -6.46 -3.53
C PHE A 99 -4.96 -5.35 -3.94
N GLU A 100 -5.56 -4.62 -3.00
CA GLU A 100 -6.34 -3.44 -3.35
C GLU A 100 -5.47 -2.39 -4.05
N ARG A 101 -4.22 -2.19 -3.64
CA ARG A 101 -3.32 -1.24 -4.33
C ARG A 101 -2.89 -1.68 -5.72
N ILE A 102 -2.77 -2.99 -5.95
CA ILE A 102 -2.54 -3.53 -7.29
C ILE A 102 -3.80 -3.35 -8.15
N ARG A 103 -4.98 -3.63 -7.59
CA ARG A 103 -6.29 -3.48 -8.24
C ARG A 103 -6.60 -2.04 -8.61
N ASP A 104 -6.29 -1.09 -7.74
CA ASP A 104 -6.37 0.35 -8.02
C ASP A 104 -5.52 0.72 -9.24
N GLU A 105 -4.32 0.17 -9.33
CA GLU A 105 -3.40 0.47 -10.44
C GLU A 105 -3.80 -0.20 -11.77
N LEU A 106 -4.42 -1.38 -11.68
CA LEU A 106 -5.07 -2.03 -12.83
C LEU A 106 -6.26 -1.21 -13.33
N ARG A 107 -7.03 -0.60 -12.42
CA ARG A 107 -8.15 0.30 -12.76
C ARG A 107 -7.69 1.58 -13.46
N ASP A 108 -6.52 2.08 -13.10
CA ASP A 108 -5.86 3.22 -13.77
C ASP A 108 -5.31 2.87 -15.16
N GLY A 109 -5.49 1.63 -15.62
CA GLY A 109 -5.18 1.18 -16.97
C GLY A 109 -3.72 0.77 -17.18
N LYS A 110 -2.94 0.59 -16.11
CA LYS A 110 -1.55 0.12 -16.22
C LYS A 110 -1.50 -1.37 -16.59
N SER A 111 -0.44 -1.75 -17.30
CA SER A 111 -0.14 -3.16 -17.57
C SER A 111 0.01 -3.94 -16.27
N ILE A 112 -0.43 -5.19 -16.24
CA ILE A 112 -0.43 -6.07 -15.05
C ILE A 112 0.94 -6.10 -14.35
N THR A 113 2.03 -6.17 -15.10
CA THR A 113 3.40 -6.14 -14.54
C THR A 113 3.78 -4.79 -13.92
N GLY A 114 3.41 -3.68 -14.57
CA GLY A 114 3.60 -2.33 -14.02
C GLY A 114 2.71 -2.06 -12.81
N ALA A 115 1.49 -2.60 -12.81
CA ALA A 115 0.55 -2.46 -11.70
C ALA A 115 1.04 -3.13 -10.41
N VAL A 116 1.72 -4.27 -10.53
CA VAL A 116 2.33 -4.98 -9.39
C VAL A 116 3.49 -4.20 -8.79
N GLU A 117 4.37 -3.60 -9.62
CA GLU A 117 5.51 -2.82 -9.15
C GLU A 117 5.08 -1.49 -8.50
N ASP A 118 4.17 -0.77 -9.13
CA ASP A 118 3.65 0.49 -8.60
C ASP A 118 2.77 0.26 -7.36
N GLY A 119 1.94 -0.80 -7.39
CA GLY A 119 1.16 -1.25 -6.25
C GLY A 119 2.05 -1.62 -5.06
N TRP A 120 3.17 -2.31 -5.30
CA TRP A 120 4.17 -2.64 -4.28
C TRP A 120 4.78 -1.40 -3.63
N SER A 121 5.20 -0.42 -4.43
CA SER A 121 5.84 0.79 -3.91
C SER A 121 4.92 1.58 -2.98
N ARG A 122 3.62 1.63 -3.28
CA ARG A 122 2.62 2.28 -2.39
C ARG A 122 2.25 1.42 -1.19
N ALA A 123 1.99 0.14 -1.41
CA ALA A 123 1.53 -0.76 -0.34
C ALA A 123 2.57 -0.94 0.76
N LYS A 124 3.85 -1.10 0.40
CA LYS A 124 4.95 -1.31 1.37
C LYS A 124 5.01 -0.21 2.43
N ARG A 125 4.77 1.06 2.03
CA ARG A 125 4.80 2.19 2.95
C ARG A 125 3.70 2.09 3.99
N THR A 126 2.46 1.82 3.55
CA THR A 126 1.31 1.69 4.44
C THR A 126 1.45 0.48 5.38
N ILE A 127 1.90 -0.65 4.83
CA ILE A 127 2.07 -1.89 5.59
C ILE A 127 3.16 -1.72 6.65
N TYR A 128 4.33 -1.16 6.30
CA TYR A 128 5.38 -0.92 7.30
C TYR A 128 4.96 0.03 8.41
N ILE A 129 4.18 1.07 8.10
CA ILE A 129 3.63 1.96 9.13
C ILE A 129 2.70 1.19 10.07
N SER A 130 1.76 0.40 9.51
CA SER A 130 0.84 -0.43 10.31
C SER A 130 1.59 -1.45 11.17
N LYS A 131 2.58 -2.15 10.63
CA LYS A 131 3.39 -3.14 11.37
C LYS A 131 4.26 -2.49 12.44
N SER A 132 4.77 -1.29 12.20
CA SER A 132 5.51 -0.53 13.23
C SER A 132 4.63 -0.19 14.42
N ILE A 133 3.36 0.16 14.20
CA ILE A 133 2.39 0.41 15.28
C ILE A 133 2.12 -0.88 16.07
N ASN A 134 1.96 -2.01 15.38
CA ASN A 134 1.77 -3.31 16.03
C ASN A 134 2.99 -3.73 16.87
N ILE A 135 4.21 -3.51 16.37
CA ILE A 135 5.45 -3.76 17.13
C ILE A 135 5.53 -2.83 18.33
N LEU A 136 5.21 -1.54 18.17
CA LEU A 136 5.20 -0.59 19.27
C LEU A 136 4.20 -1.01 20.35
N ALA A 137 2.99 -1.43 19.97
CA ALA A 137 1.99 -1.95 20.88
C ALA A 137 2.49 -3.20 21.62
N ALA A 138 3.13 -4.14 20.91
CA ALA A 138 3.73 -5.32 21.53
C ALA A 138 4.81 -4.95 22.56
N VAL A 139 5.69 -4.00 22.24
CA VAL A 139 6.75 -3.53 23.15
C VAL A 139 6.16 -2.88 24.41
N VAL A 140 5.17 -1.99 24.24
CA VAL A 140 4.50 -1.32 25.36
C VAL A 140 3.80 -2.35 26.26
N LEU A 141 3.06 -3.30 25.67
CA LEU A 141 2.42 -4.37 26.43
C LEU A 141 3.43 -5.26 27.14
N TYR A 142 4.57 -5.57 26.53
CA TYR A 142 5.59 -6.42 27.14
C TYR A 142 6.24 -5.76 28.37
N ILE A 143 6.45 -4.45 28.34
CA ILE A 143 7.05 -3.70 29.44
C ILE A 143 6.04 -3.47 30.58
N LEU A 144 4.82 -3.07 30.26
CA LEU A 144 3.84 -2.61 31.25
C LEU A 144 2.94 -3.72 31.82
N ALA A 145 2.73 -4.82 31.09
CA ALA A 145 1.74 -5.81 31.47
C ALA A 145 2.29 -6.91 32.40
N ASP A 146 1.38 -7.61 33.08
CA ASP A 146 1.70 -8.74 33.96
C ASP A 146 2.18 -9.99 33.21
N ALA A 147 2.78 -10.93 33.95
CA ALA A 147 3.40 -12.15 33.40
C ALA A 147 2.50 -12.93 32.43
N THR A 148 1.19 -12.98 32.69
CA THR A 148 0.21 -13.64 31.81
C THR A 148 0.10 -12.96 30.45
N VAL A 149 0.12 -11.62 30.40
CA VAL A 149 -0.05 -10.81 29.18
C VAL A 149 1.28 -10.65 28.43
N LYS A 150 2.42 -10.73 29.12
CA LYS A 150 3.74 -10.72 28.46
C LYS A 150 3.89 -11.83 27.42
N GLY A 151 3.29 -13.00 27.65
CA GLY A 151 3.27 -14.09 26.68
C GLY A 151 2.53 -13.74 25.38
N PHE A 152 1.42 -13.00 25.48
CA PHE A 152 0.68 -12.47 24.33
C PHE A 152 1.50 -11.40 23.58
N ALA A 153 2.06 -10.45 24.32
CA ALA A 153 2.86 -9.38 23.75
C ALA A 153 4.08 -9.93 22.98
N PHE A 154 4.72 -10.95 23.54
CA PHE A 154 5.85 -11.62 22.91
C PHE A 154 5.46 -12.31 21.59
N THR A 155 4.41 -13.13 21.57
CA THR A 155 3.98 -13.81 20.34
C THR A 155 3.46 -12.83 19.29
N LEU A 156 2.77 -11.76 19.68
CA LEU A 156 2.32 -10.71 18.76
C LEU A 156 3.49 -9.96 18.14
N GLY A 157 4.51 -9.59 18.93
CA GLY A 157 5.73 -8.96 18.42
C GLY A 157 6.51 -9.88 17.49
N LEU A 158 6.70 -11.14 17.88
CA LEU A 158 7.40 -12.16 17.07
C LEU A 158 6.69 -12.38 15.73
N THR A 159 5.39 -12.63 15.74
CA THR A 159 4.61 -12.86 14.51
C THR A 159 4.58 -11.64 13.60
N THR A 160 4.49 -10.43 14.16
CA THR A 160 4.56 -9.20 13.37
C THR A 160 5.91 -9.04 12.67
N LEU A 161 7.01 -9.41 13.33
CA LEU A 161 8.34 -9.38 12.72
C LEU A 161 8.46 -10.41 11.58
N ILE A 162 7.95 -11.62 11.80
CA ILE A 162 7.90 -12.66 10.76
C ILE A 162 7.04 -12.18 9.58
N ASP A 163 5.93 -11.50 9.84
CA ASP A 163 5.06 -10.97 8.81
C ASP A 163 5.74 -9.95 7.90
N VAL A 164 6.48 -9.01 8.48
CA VAL A 164 7.30 -8.08 7.69
C VAL A 164 8.33 -8.83 6.84
N LEU A 165 8.97 -9.87 7.40
CA LEU A 165 9.94 -10.67 6.65
C LEU A 165 9.29 -11.41 5.47
N ILE A 166 8.16 -12.09 5.70
CA ILE A 166 7.42 -12.82 4.66
C ILE A 166 6.91 -11.85 3.59
N PHE A 167 6.41 -10.69 4.00
CA PHE A 167 5.93 -9.68 3.05
C PHE A 167 7.02 -9.28 2.05
N VAL A 168 8.27 -9.12 2.50
CA VAL A 168 9.39 -8.74 1.63
C VAL A 168 9.93 -9.92 0.82
N VAL A 169 10.13 -11.07 1.48
CA VAL A 169 10.88 -12.20 0.90
C VAL A 169 9.98 -13.14 0.10
N PHE A 170 8.68 -13.21 0.41
CA PHE A 170 7.75 -14.15 -0.21
C PHE A 170 6.69 -13.44 -1.04
N THR A 171 5.98 -12.46 -0.48
CA THR A 171 4.79 -11.87 -1.13
C THR A 171 5.14 -11.20 -2.46
N HIS A 172 6.19 -10.39 -2.50
CA HIS A 172 6.57 -9.69 -3.73
C HIS A 172 7.12 -10.64 -4.82
N PRO A 173 8.08 -11.55 -4.55
CA PRO A 173 8.54 -12.49 -5.56
C PRO A 173 7.45 -13.41 -6.09
N VAL A 174 6.56 -13.91 -5.22
CA VAL A 174 5.43 -14.74 -5.64
C VAL A 174 4.52 -13.94 -6.57
N MET A 175 4.21 -12.69 -6.23
CA MET A 175 3.35 -11.85 -7.07
C MET A 175 4.00 -11.51 -8.42
N GLN A 176 5.32 -11.26 -8.46
CA GLN A 176 6.04 -11.03 -9.71
C GLN A 176 6.06 -12.25 -10.64
N ILE A 177 6.24 -13.46 -10.08
CA ILE A 177 6.17 -14.71 -10.85
C ILE A 177 4.75 -14.94 -11.35
N LEU A 178 3.76 -14.71 -10.49
CA LEU A 178 2.36 -14.90 -10.80
C LEU A 178 1.91 -13.95 -11.93
N ALA A 179 2.32 -12.68 -11.88
CA ALA A 179 2.06 -11.69 -12.92
C ALA A 179 2.65 -12.07 -14.29
N ARG A 180 3.70 -12.89 -14.34
CA ARG A 180 4.29 -13.42 -15.59
C ARG A 180 3.62 -14.69 -16.09
N THR A 181 2.74 -15.31 -15.31
CA THR A 181 2.07 -16.56 -15.68
C THR A 181 0.88 -16.28 -16.61
N ARG A 182 0.66 -17.14 -17.63
CA ARG A 182 -0.41 -17.03 -18.64
C ARG A 182 -1.83 -16.84 -18.08
N PHE A 183 -2.11 -17.28 -16.84
CA PHE A 183 -3.44 -17.15 -16.24
C PHE A 183 -3.72 -15.74 -15.69
N PHE A 184 -2.72 -15.13 -15.07
CA PHE A 184 -2.82 -13.80 -14.47
C PHE A 184 -2.37 -12.70 -15.43
N GLY A 185 -1.37 -12.97 -16.29
CA GLY A 185 -0.89 -12.04 -17.32
C GLY A 185 -1.86 -11.81 -18.49
N ASN A 186 -2.84 -12.70 -18.69
CA ASN A 186 -3.92 -12.53 -19.67
C ASN A 186 -5.21 -11.96 -19.08
N GLY A 187 -5.25 -11.60 -17.78
CA GLY A 187 -6.42 -10.95 -17.17
C GLY A 187 -7.68 -11.83 -17.10
N HIS A 188 -7.55 -13.15 -16.87
CA HIS A 188 -8.73 -14.02 -16.82
C HIS A 188 -9.71 -13.59 -15.70
N PRO A 189 -11.05 -13.66 -15.88
CA PRO A 189 -12.03 -13.18 -14.90
C PRO A 189 -11.96 -13.91 -13.54
N LEU A 190 -11.56 -15.19 -13.53
CA LEU A 190 -11.28 -15.92 -12.28
C LEU A 190 -10.01 -15.45 -11.56
N SER A 191 -9.11 -14.74 -12.23
CA SER A 191 -7.84 -14.28 -11.68
C SER A 191 -8.00 -13.13 -10.67
N GLY A 192 -9.12 -12.38 -10.75
CA GLY A 192 -9.35 -11.19 -9.92
C GLY A 192 -8.54 -9.95 -10.35
N MET A 193 -7.73 -10.08 -11.42
CA MET A 193 -6.95 -9.02 -12.08
C MET A 193 -7.42 -8.73 -13.50
N ASP A 194 -8.68 -9.05 -13.83
CA ASP A 194 -9.28 -8.71 -15.12
C ASP A 194 -9.54 -7.20 -15.21
N PRO A 195 -8.88 -6.46 -16.12
CA PRO A 195 -9.05 -5.02 -16.26
C PRO A 195 -10.50 -4.61 -16.59
N GLU A 196 -11.23 -5.43 -17.36
CA GLU A 196 -12.61 -5.14 -17.77
C GLU A 196 -13.59 -5.35 -16.62
N ALA A 197 -13.45 -6.44 -15.86
CA ALA A 197 -14.28 -6.71 -14.68
C ALA A 197 -14.02 -5.71 -13.52
N LEU A 198 -12.86 -5.06 -13.52
CA LEU A 198 -12.48 -4.05 -12.52
C LEU A 198 -12.94 -2.63 -12.86
N GLY A 199 -13.52 -2.43 -14.05
CA GLY A 199 -13.97 -1.12 -14.54
C GLY A 199 -12.82 -0.22 -14.99
N ALA A 200 -11.70 -0.80 -15.44
CA ALA A 200 -10.56 -0.02 -15.91
C ALA A 200 -10.99 0.83 -17.11
N VAL A 201 -10.92 2.15 -16.94
CA VAL A 201 -11.02 3.08 -18.06
C VAL A 201 -9.68 2.98 -18.78
N TYR A 202 -9.65 2.21 -19.86
CA TYR A 202 -8.47 2.08 -20.72
C TYR A 202 -8.13 3.47 -21.28
N ARG A 203 -7.32 4.24 -20.55
CA ARG A 203 -6.63 5.41 -21.10
C ARG A 203 -5.49 4.85 -21.93
N GLY A 204 -5.82 4.57 -23.19
CA GLY A 204 -4.87 4.07 -24.17
C GLY A 204 -3.60 4.91 -24.17
N ARG A 205 -2.48 4.25 -24.45
CA ARG A 205 -1.14 4.81 -24.70
C ARG A 205 -1.10 5.87 -25.82
N THR A 206 -2.25 6.21 -26.42
CA THR A 206 -2.40 7.15 -27.54
C THR A 206 -2.62 8.60 -27.12
N GLU A 207 -2.86 8.91 -25.84
CA GLU A 207 -2.77 10.31 -25.39
C GLU A 207 -1.32 10.70 -25.15
N TYR A 208 -0.58 10.89 -26.24
CA TYR A 208 0.62 11.70 -26.20
C TYR A 208 0.23 13.04 -25.60
N ARG A 209 0.87 13.44 -24.50
CA ARG A 209 0.82 14.82 -24.01
C ARG A 209 1.16 15.70 -25.20
N ALA A 210 0.16 16.39 -25.76
CA ALA A 210 0.41 17.40 -26.76
C ALA A 210 1.36 18.40 -26.11
N VAL A 211 2.64 18.33 -26.47
CA VAL A 211 3.60 19.36 -26.11
C VAL A 211 3.01 20.62 -26.69
N ALA A 212 2.54 21.53 -25.83
CA ALA A 212 2.01 22.82 -26.24
C ALA A 212 3.05 23.40 -27.20
N THR A 213 2.70 23.45 -28.49
CA THR A 213 3.60 23.89 -29.53
C THR A 213 4.09 25.27 -29.11
N ALA A 214 5.42 25.45 -29.08
CA ALA A 214 6.08 26.67 -28.59
C ALA A 214 5.66 27.97 -29.34
N SER A 215 4.72 27.88 -30.27
CA SER A 215 4.09 28.99 -30.99
C SER A 215 3.25 29.88 -30.08
N GLN A 216 2.52 29.33 -29.10
CA GLN A 216 1.69 30.16 -28.19
C GLN A 216 2.56 30.98 -27.22
N GLY A 217 3.68 30.41 -26.76
CA GLY A 217 4.65 31.13 -25.92
C GLY A 217 5.36 32.27 -26.65
N LYS A 218 5.70 32.08 -27.95
CA LYS A 218 6.31 33.12 -28.78
C LYS A 218 5.34 34.28 -29.06
N ALA A 219 4.08 33.99 -29.39
CA ALA A 219 3.07 35.02 -29.65
C ALA A 219 2.80 35.88 -28.40
N ALA A 220 2.64 35.25 -27.23
CA ALA A 220 2.44 35.97 -25.97
C ALA A 220 3.67 36.79 -25.54
N ARG A 221 4.89 36.34 -25.86
CA ARG A 221 6.16 37.05 -25.58
C ARG A 221 6.41 38.21 -26.56
N ALA A 222 5.99 38.07 -27.82
CA ALA A 222 6.02 39.14 -28.82
C ALA A 222 5.00 40.26 -28.49
N GLY A 223 3.81 39.91 -28.00
CA GLY A 223 2.82 40.90 -27.56
C GLY A 223 3.29 41.71 -26.34
N ARG A 224 3.89 41.04 -25.34
CA ARG A 224 4.43 41.74 -24.16
C ARG A 224 5.62 42.65 -24.48
N SER A 225 6.50 42.24 -25.40
CA SER A 225 7.64 43.08 -25.81
C SER A 225 7.22 44.29 -26.66
N ARG A 226 6.19 44.17 -27.50
CA ARG A 226 5.58 45.33 -28.19
C ARG A 226 4.97 46.34 -27.22
N GLY A 227 4.17 45.88 -26.26
CA GLY A 227 3.54 46.77 -25.28
C GLY A 227 4.56 47.46 -24.34
N GLU A 228 5.69 46.82 -24.07
CA GLU A 228 6.76 47.43 -23.27
C GLU A 228 7.60 48.43 -24.08
N ALA A 229 7.79 48.20 -25.38
CA ALA A 229 8.45 49.15 -26.28
C ALA A 229 7.63 50.45 -26.45
N GLU A 230 6.29 50.34 -26.59
CA GLU A 230 5.40 51.50 -26.66
C GLU A 230 5.40 52.34 -25.38
N ARG A 231 5.53 51.70 -24.20
CA ARG A 231 5.64 52.41 -22.91
C ARG A 231 6.96 53.17 -22.73
N ARG A 232 8.03 52.76 -23.42
CA ARG A 232 9.35 53.40 -23.33
C ARG A 232 9.61 54.46 -24.39
N GLN A 233 8.66 54.71 -25.29
CA GLN A 233 8.82 55.76 -26.30
C GLN A 233 8.84 57.15 -25.67
N THR A 234 9.89 57.89 -26.01
CA THR A 234 10.09 59.27 -25.58
C THR A 234 9.10 60.22 -26.28
N ILE A 235 8.81 61.38 -25.68
CA ILE A 235 7.82 62.34 -26.20
C ILE A 235 8.17 62.80 -27.63
N ALA A 236 9.47 62.87 -27.96
CA ALA A 236 9.95 63.22 -29.29
C ALA A 236 9.63 62.15 -30.35
N GLU A 237 9.74 60.87 -30.00
CA GLU A 237 9.41 59.75 -30.90
C GLU A 237 7.90 59.64 -31.12
N ARG A 238 7.10 59.90 -30.08
CA ARG A 238 5.63 59.92 -30.18
C ARG A 238 5.12 61.03 -31.10
N LYS A 239 5.65 62.25 -30.96
CA LYS A 239 5.34 63.37 -31.88
C LYS A 239 5.81 63.10 -33.31
N ARG A 240 6.96 62.43 -33.49
CA ARG A 240 7.45 62.06 -34.84
C ARG A 240 6.54 61.02 -35.49
N ALA A 241 6.07 60.02 -34.73
CA ALA A 241 5.11 59.02 -35.22
C ALA A 241 3.75 59.65 -35.58
N GLU A 242 3.25 60.58 -34.76
CA GLU A 242 2.03 61.35 -35.08
C GLU A 242 2.20 62.21 -36.32
N SER A 243 3.37 62.85 -36.52
CA SER A 243 3.67 63.64 -37.72
C SER A 243 3.76 62.79 -38.99
N LEU A 244 4.27 61.56 -38.88
CA LEU A 244 4.33 60.60 -39.99
C LEU A 244 2.94 60.04 -40.32
N ALA A 245 2.12 59.75 -39.30
CA ALA A 245 0.74 59.29 -39.51
C ALA A 245 -0.16 60.38 -40.10
N SER A 246 0.04 61.64 -39.72
CA SER A 246 -0.69 62.77 -40.31
C SER A 246 -0.21 63.12 -41.73
N ALA A 247 1.08 62.89 -42.05
CA ALA A 247 1.58 62.97 -43.42
C ALA A 247 0.99 61.88 -44.34
N ASP A 248 0.83 60.66 -43.82
CA ASP A 248 0.25 59.52 -44.56
C ASP A 248 -1.27 59.71 -44.82
N GLN A 249 -2.00 60.27 -43.83
CA GLN A 249 -3.41 60.66 -44.02
C GLN A 249 -3.58 61.84 -44.98
N GLY A 250 -2.61 62.76 -45.04
CA GLY A 250 -2.59 63.85 -46.01
C GLY A 250 -2.36 63.37 -47.44
N ALA A 251 -1.47 62.39 -47.63
CA ALA A 251 -1.20 61.78 -48.93
C ALA A 251 -2.40 60.98 -49.46
N SER A 252 -3.12 60.27 -48.58
CA SER A 252 -4.33 59.52 -48.97
C SER A 252 -5.52 60.42 -49.34
N ARG A 253 -5.57 61.67 -48.85
CA ARG A 253 -6.70 62.60 -49.09
C ARG A 253 -6.53 63.44 -50.37
N ASN A 254 -5.30 63.55 -50.89
CA ASN A 254 -4.99 64.27 -52.13
C ASN A 254 -4.95 63.38 -53.38
N GLY A 255 -5.12 62.06 -53.23
CA GLY A 255 -5.16 61.11 -54.34
C GLY A 255 -6.57 60.77 -54.84
N GLU A 256 -7.61 61.45 -54.33
CA GLU A 256 -9.01 61.11 -54.62
C GLU A 256 -9.80 62.28 -55.26
N ASN A 257 -9.10 63.31 -55.78
CA ASN A 257 -9.70 64.50 -56.39
C ASN A 257 -9.03 64.94 -57.73
N ASP A 258 -8.55 63.99 -58.52
CA ASP A 258 -8.27 64.17 -59.97
C ASP A 258 -9.02 63.10 -60.78
#